data_AF-A0A183Q7M2-F1
#
_entry.id   AF-A0A183Q7M2-F1
#
_cell.length_a   1.000
_cell.length_b   1.000
_cell.length_c   1.000
_cell.angle_alpha   90.00
_cell.angle_beta   90.00
_cell.angle_gamma   90.00
#
_symmetry.space_group_name_H-M   'P 1'
#
loop_
_entity.id
_entity.type
_entity.pdbx_description
1 polymer ?
#
loop_
_entity_poly.entity_id
_entity_poly.type
_entity_poly.pdbx_seq_one_letter_code
_entity_poly.pdbx_strand_id
1 'polypeptide(L)'
;MIQERRNKKAAINISRTRADKTMAQTEHTEVNKQVKSSIRTDKRKYVEDLAMTGEKAAREGIMRQLYDAIKKLSGNHRKPERPMKKRKANKIWDEEQVPTDWKEEHLIKIPKKGDLSKCEDYRGITLLSIPGKVCNWVLLNRMKDSVDAQLRDQQAGFRKDRSCTDQITTLRVIVEQSIEWNSSLNQLH
;
A
#
# COMPACT_ATOMS: atom_id res chain seq x y z
N MET A 1 8.75 -35.04 -11.33
CA MET A 1 8.44 -33.63 -11.67
C MET A 1 9.19 -32.58 -10.84
N ILE A 2 8.75 -32.15 -9.63
CA ILE A 2 9.43 -31.02 -8.93
C ILE A 2 10.83 -31.42 -8.42
N GLN A 3 10.94 -32.59 -7.78
CA GLN A 3 12.22 -33.09 -7.27
C GLN A 3 13.21 -33.38 -8.41
N GLU A 4 12.70 -33.90 -9.52
CA GLU A 4 13.45 -34.14 -10.75
C GLU A 4 14.00 -32.85 -11.38
N ARG A 5 13.20 -31.77 -11.44
CA ARG A 5 13.68 -30.44 -11.85
C ARG A 5 14.84 -29.97 -10.94
N ARG A 6 14.73 -30.19 -9.63
CA ARG A 6 15.78 -29.82 -8.67
C ARG A 6 17.06 -30.63 -8.91
N ASN A 7 16.95 -31.92 -9.17
CA ASN A 7 18.07 -32.80 -9.46
C ASN A 7 18.78 -32.39 -10.78
N LYS A 8 18.02 -32.11 -11.85
CA LYS A 8 18.59 -31.61 -13.12
C LYS A 8 19.25 -30.24 -12.98
N LYS A 9 18.71 -29.37 -12.12
CA LYS A 9 19.34 -28.09 -11.78
C LYS A 9 20.65 -28.27 -11.02
N ALA A 10 20.75 -29.26 -10.14
CA ALA A 10 21.99 -29.61 -9.46
C ALA A 10 23.04 -30.17 -10.43
N ALA A 11 22.63 -30.97 -11.41
CA ALA A 11 23.52 -31.51 -12.44
C ALA A 11 24.22 -30.41 -13.28
N ILE A 12 23.50 -29.33 -13.61
CA ILE A 12 24.10 -28.14 -14.29
C ILE A 12 25.20 -27.49 -13.44
N ASN A 13 25.02 -27.45 -12.12
CA ASN A 13 26.00 -26.83 -11.22
C ASN A 13 27.25 -27.70 -11.02
N ILE A 14 27.15 -29.01 -11.26
CA ILE A 14 28.23 -29.99 -11.04
C ILE A 14 28.99 -30.31 -12.35
N SER A 15 28.41 -30.01 -13.53
CA SER A 15 29.04 -30.26 -14.83
C SER A 15 30.38 -29.52 -15.00
N ARG A 16 31.42 -30.23 -15.43
CA ARG A 16 32.80 -29.70 -15.54
C ARG A 16 33.17 -29.26 -16.96
N THR A 17 32.63 -29.91 -17.99
CA THR A 17 32.91 -29.57 -19.39
C THR A 17 31.78 -28.73 -20.00
N ARG A 18 32.10 -27.99 -21.08
CA ARG A 18 31.10 -27.17 -21.78
C ARG A 18 30.00 -28.01 -22.43
N ALA A 19 30.33 -29.19 -22.97
CA ALA A 19 29.39 -30.10 -23.59
C ALA A 19 28.41 -30.71 -22.57
N ASP A 20 28.90 -31.13 -21.41
CA ASP A 20 28.03 -31.68 -20.35
C ASP A 20 27.07 -30.60 -19.82
N LYS A 21 27.54 -29.35 -19.73
CA LYS A 21 26.73 -28.23 -19.27
C LYS A 21 25.61 -27.88 -20.25
N THR A 22 25.87 -27.91 -21.57
CA THR A 22 24.83 -27.66 -22.57
C THR A 22 23.77 -28.76 -22.57
N MET A 23 24.17 -30.02 -22.44
CA MET A 23 23.24 -31.16 -22.31
C MET A 23 22.41 -31.11 -21.02
N ALA A 24 23.03 -30.83 -19.87
CA ALA A 24 22.30 -30.69 -18.62
C ALA A 24 21.31 -29.50 -18.65
N GLN A 25 21.67 -28.44 -19.37
CA GLN A 25 20.81 -27.27 -19.56
C GLN A 25 19.58 -27.60 -20.41
N THR A 26 19.73 -28.32 -21.53
CA THR A 26 18.60 -28.71 -22.38
C THR A 26 17.63 -29.63 -21.64
N GLU A 27 18.14 -30.61 -20.89
CA GLU A 27 17.31 -31.49 -20.05
C GLU A 27 16.54 -30.72 -18.97
N HIS A 28 17.20 -29.78 -18.28
CA HIS A 28 16.52 -28.95 -17.28
C HIS A 28 15.45 -28.05 -17.91
N THR A 29 15.66 -27.54 -19.13
CA THR A 29 14.64 -26.72 -19.83
C THR A 29 13.38 -27.52 -20.16
N GLU A 30 13.53 -28.78 -20.61
CA GLU A 30 12.41 -29.64 -20.94
C GLU A 30 11.60 -30.03 -19.69
N VAL A 31 12.28 -30.47 -18.62
CA VAL A 31 11.62 -30.79 -17.35
C VAL A 31 10.94 -29.55 -16.75
N ASN A 32 11.55 -28.36 -16.88
CA ASN A 32 10.95 -27.11 -16.42
C ASN A 32 9.71 -26.71 -17.23
N LYS A 33 9.70 -26.97 -18.54
CA LYS A 33 8.53 -26.76 -19.41
C LYS A 33 7.36 -27.65 -18.98
N GLN A 34 7.64 -28.93 -18.72
CA GLN A 34 6.63 -29.89 -18.24
C GLN A 34 6.09 -29.50 -16.86
N VAL A 35 6.95 -29.12 -15.91
CA VAL A 35 6.53 -28.63 -14.58
C VAL A 35 5.65 -27.38 -14.70
N LYS A 36 6.01 -26.42 -15.55
CA LYS A 36 5.19 -25.22 -15.78
C LYS A 36 3.83 -25.54 -16.41
N SER A 37 3.78 -26.51 -17.32
CA SER A 37 2.52 -27.00 -17.91
C SER A 37 1.61 -27.60 -16.84
N SER A 38 2.14 -28.51 -16.01
CA SER A 38 1.40 -29.11 -14.89
C SER A 38 0.85 -28.07 -13.93
N ILE A 39 1.68 -27.10 -13.50
CA ILE A 39 1.25 -26.02 -12.59
C ILE A 39 0.11 -25.19 -13.18
N ARG A 40 0.14 -24.90 -14.48
CA ARG A 40 -0.94 -24.16 -15.16
C ARG A 40 -2.23 -24.97 -15.18
N THR A 41 -2.15 -26.26 -15.46
CA THR A 41 -3.29 -27.17 -15.43
C THR A 41 -3.88 -27.29 -14.03
N ASP A 42 -3.05 -27.47 -13.01
CA ASP A 42 -3.51 -27.58 -11.62
C ASP A 42 -4.13 -26.27 -11.12
N LYS A 43 -3.54 -25.12 -11.48
CA LYS A 43 -4.11 -23.81 -11.16
C LYS A 43 -5.47 -23.63 -11.83
N ARG A 44 -5.63 -24.07 -13.08
CA ARG A 44 -6.91 -24.02 -13.79
C ARG A 44 -7.97 -24.88 -13.09
N LYS A 45 -7.64 -26.14 -12.79
CA LYS A 45 -8.53 -27.06 -12.05
C LYS A 45 -8.96 -26.49 -10.69
N TYR A 46 -8.01 -25.96 -9.92
CA TYR A 46 -8.30 -25.36 -8.62
C TYR A 46 -9.27 -24.17 -8.72
N VAL A 47 -9.13 -23.33 -9.74
CA VAL A 47 -10.03 -22.19 -9.98
C VAL A 47 -11.42 -22.67 -10.42
N GLU A 48 -11.48 -23.67 -11.29
CA GLU A 48 -12.75 -24.29 -11.75
C GLU A 48 -13.50 -24.94 -10.57
N ASP A 49 -12.82 -25.69 -9.71
CA ASP A 49 -13.42 -26.31 -8.51
C ASP A 49 -13.97 -25.27 -7.53
N LEU A 50 -13.24 -24.17 -7.33
CA LEU A 50 -13.72 -23.05 -6.50
C LEU A 50 -14.95 -22.37 -7.09
N ALA A 51 -14.99 -22.19 -8.41
CA ALA A 51 -16.16 -21.63 -9.10
C ALA A 51 -17.38 -22.55 -8.97
N MET A 52 -17.21 -23.85 -9.21
CA MET A 52 -18.28 -24.84 -9.02
C MET A 52 -18.78 -24.88 -7.57
N THR A 53 -17.87 -24.79 -6.59
CA THR A 53 -18.24 -24.72 -5.17
C THR A 53 -19.05 -23.47 -4.86
N GLY A 54 -18.66 -22.32 -5.43
CA GLY A 54 -19.40 -21.06 -5.29
C GLY A 54 -20.80 -21.16 -5.90
N GLU A 55 -20.93 -21.69 -7.12
CA GLU A 55 -22.23 -21.87 -7.79
C GLU A 55 -23.15 -22.81 -7.01
N LYS A 56 -22.62 -23.94 -6.52
CA LYS A 56 -23.38 -24.88 -5.70
C LYS A 56 -23.86 -24.23 -4.40
N ALA A 57 -22.98 -23.53 -3.69
CA ALA A 57 -23.34 -22.81 -2.47
C ALA A 57 -24.40 -21.71 -2.70
N ALA A 58 -24.37 -21.05 -3.87
CA ALA A 58 -25.41 -20.09 -4.25
C ALA A 58 -26.77 -20.77 -4.47
N ARG A 59 -26.81 -21.91 -5.17
CA ARG A 59 -28.05 -22.70 -5.37
C ARG A 59 -28.63 -23.23 -4.06
N GLU A 60 -27.77 -23.63 -3.13
CA GLU A 60 -28.15 -24.17 -1.82
C GLU A 60 -28.39 -23.09 -0.75
N GLY A 61 -28.18 -21.81 -1.07
CA GLY A 61 -28.35 -20.70 -0.13
C GLY A 61 -27.30 -20.64 0.99
N ILE A 62 -26.19 -21.35 0.88
CA ILE A 62 -25.12 -21.42 1.89
C ILE A 62 -24.19 -20.21 1.74
N MET A 63 -24.64 -19.07 2.27
CA MET A 63 -23.94 -17.78 2.14
C MET A 63 -22.47 -17.82 2.57
N ARG A 64 -22.14 -18.53 3.66
CA ARG A 64 -20.77 -18.59 4.18
C ARG A 64 -19.79 -19.21 3.19
N GLN A 65 -20.18 -20.32 2.56
CA GLN A 65 -19.35 -21.01 1.56
C GLN A 65 -19.25 -20.21 0.26
N LEU A 66 -20.35 -19.56 -0.15
CA LEU A 66 -20.37 -18.64 -1.29
C LEU A 66 -19.38 -17.49 -1.10
N TYR A 67 -19.42 -16.82 0.05
CA TYR A 67 -18.48 -15.76 0.39
C TYR A 67 -17.02 -16.23 0.38
N ASP A 68 -16.73 -17.40 0.97
CA ASP A 68 -15.35 -17.93 1.02
C ASP A 68 -14.83 -18.31 -0.37
N ALA A 69 -15.67 -18.87 -1.26
CA ALA A 69 -15.32 -19.19 -2.64
C ALA A 69 -15.04 -17.92 -3.46
N ILE A 70 -15.94 -16.93 -3.41
CA ILE A 70 -15.77 -15.63 -4.09
C ILE A 70 -14.52 -14.91 -3.58
N LYS A 71 -14.27 -14.94 -2.27
CA LYS A 71 -13.08 -14.33 -1.67
C LYS A 71 -11.78 -14.96 -2.18
N LYS A 72 -11.71 -16.29 -2.27
CA LYS A 72 -10.56 -17.02 -2.82
C LYS A 72 -10.35 -16.76 -4.31
N LEU A 73 -11.43 -16.66 -5.10
CA LEU A 73 -11.39 -16.36 -6.54
C LEU A 73 -10.95 -14.92 -6.84
N SER A 74 -11.43 -13.96 -6.05
CA SER A 74 -11.20 -12.53 -6.30
C SER A 74 -9.73 -12.10 -6.18
N GLY A 75 -8.85 -12.94 -5.62
CA GLY A 75 -7.41 -12.63 -5.42
C GLY A 75 -7.14 -11.46 -4.47
N ASN A 76 -8.16 -10.66 -4.15
CA ASN A 76 -8.13 -9.50 -3.29
C ASN A 76 -8.03 -9.95 -1.84
N HIS A 77 -6.80 -10.27 -1.44
CA HIS A 77 -6.40 -10.26 -0.04
C HIS A 77 -6.31 -8.82 0.44
N ARG A 78 -7.42 -8.08 0.42
CA ARG A 78 -7.55 -7.02 1.42
C ARG A 78 -7.56 -7.76 2.74
N LYS A 79 -6.51 -7.55 3.56
CA LYS A 79 -6.63 -7.82 4.98
C LYS A 79 -7.98 -7.20 5.36
N PRO A 80 -8.95 -7.94 5.94
CA PRO A 80 -9.99 -7.24 6.65
C PRO A 80 -9.22 -6.30 7.58
N GLU A 81 -9.47 -5.00 7.51
CA GLU A 81 -9.08 -4.13 8.61
C GLU A 81 -9.51 -4.89 9.84
N ARG A 82 -8.55 -5.41 10.61
CA ARG A 82 -8.88 -6.03 11.87
C ARG A 82 -9.58 -4.89 12.57
N PRO A 83 -10.90 -4.97 12.81
CA PRO A 83 -11.48 -4.00 13.69
C PRO A 83 -10.68 -4.23 14.95
N MET A 84 -9.95 -3.22 15.43
CA MET A 84 -9.59 -3.17 16.84
C MET A 84 -10.80 -3.74 17.56
N LYS A 85 -10.62 -4.87 18.27
CA LYS A 85 -11.70 -5.65 18.91
C LYS A 85 -12.87 -4.71 19.18
N LYS A 86 -13.95 -4.74 18.35
CA LYS A 86 -14.96 -3.66 18.24
C LYS A 86 -15.41 -3.12 19.60
N ARG A 87 -15.37 -3.99 20.61
CA ARG A 87 -15.61 -3.72 22.04
C ARG A 87 -14.78 -2.59 22.68
N LYS A 88 -13.49 -2.40 22.34
CA LYS A 88 -12.65 -1.37 23.01
C LYS A 88 -12.71 0.00 22.32
N ALA A 89 -12.79 0.06 20.99
CA ALA A 89 -12.84 1.33 20.26
C ALA A 89 -14.22 2.02 20.39
N ASN A 90 -15.31 1.24 20.42
CA ASN A 90 -16.65 1.80 20.67
C ASN A 90 -16.76 2.41 22.06
N LYS A 91 -16.18 1.76 23.10
CA LYS A 91 -16.13 2.34 24.45
C LYS A 91 -15.48 3.72 24.50
N ILE A 92 -14.44 3.99 23.71
CA ILE A 92 -13.82 5.32 23.66
C ILE A 92 -14.77 6.33 23.03
N TRP A 93 -15.54 5.91 22.04
CA TRP A 93 -16.52 6.77 21.36
C TRP A 93 -17.78 7.00 22.22
N ASP A 94 -18.19 5.98 22.98
CA ASP A 94 -19.39 6.02 23.84
C ASP A 94 -19.11 6.67 25.20
N GLU A 95 -17.92 6.47 25.77
CA GLU A 95 -17.50 6.98 27.09
C GLU A 95 -16.69 8.28 26.98
N GLU A 96 -16.35 8.73 25.76
CA GLU A 96 -15.47 9.88 25.44
C GLU A 96 -14.10 9.88 26.16
N GLN A 97 -13.70 8.74 26.70
CA GLN A 97 -12.50 8.60 27.52
C GLN A 97 -11.43 7.81 26.76
N VAL A 98 -10.31 8.49 26.45
CA VAL A 98 -9.12 7.86 25.89
C VAL A 98 -8.33 7.16 27.01
N PRO A 99 -8.01 5.86 26.90
CA PRO A 99 -7.23 5.14 27.91
C PRO A 99 -5.87 5.81 28.17
N THR A 100 -5.40 5.79 29.41
CA THR A 100 -4.12 6.42 29.80
C THR A 100 -2.94 5.87 29.02
N ASP A 101 -2.90 4.56 28.78
CA ASP A 101 -1.87 3.89 27.98
C ASP A 101 -1.78 4.41 26.53
N TRP A 102 -2.86 5.02 26.01
CA TRP A 102 -2.85 5.61 24.67
C TRP A 102 -2.28 7.02 24.66
N LYS A 103 -2.30 7.70 25.82
CA LYS A 103 -1.78 9.04 26.07
C LYS A 103 -0.27 9.04 26.34
N GLU A 104 0.37 7.87 26.46
CA GLU A 104 1.82 7.79 26.59
C GLU A 104 2.50 8.23 25.28
N GLU A 105 3.31 9.28 25.42
CA GLU A 105 3.96 9.98 24.33
C GLU A 105 5.47 10.07 24.58
N HIS A 106 6.27 9.77 23.55
CA HIS A 106 7.73 9.87 23.65
C HIS A 106 8.22 11.07 22.83
N LEU A 107 8.84 12.04 23.51
CA LEU A 107 9.43 13.21 22.84
C LEU A 107 10.85 12.88 22.34
N ILE A 108 11.06 12.96 21.04
CA ILE A 108 12.36 12.78 20.39
C ILE A 108 12.82 14.09 19.78
N LYS A 109 14.08 14.45 19.98
CA LYS A 109 14.71 15.63 19.36
C LYS A 109 15.36 15.21 18.03
N ILE A 110 14.98 15.87 16.93
CA ILE A 110 15.58 15.69 15.61
C ILE A 110 16.34 16.98 15.24
N PRO A 111 17.63 16.92 14.90
CA PRO A 111 18.38 18.10 14.51
C PRO A 111 17.85 18.68 13.18
N LYS A 112 17.71 20.00 13.11
CA LYS A 112 17.46 20.79 11.90
C LYS A 112 18.80 21.34 11.37
N LYS A 113 18.75 21.97 10.19
CA LYS A 113 19.88 22.71 9.64
C LYS A 113 20.13 23.96 10.51
N GLY A 114 21.34 24.06 11.07
CA GLY A 114 21.71 25.12 12.01
C GLY A 114 22.88 24.69 12.89
N ASP A 115 23.01 25.31 14.05
CA ASP A 115 24.04 25.04 15.05
C ASP A 115 23.53 24.04 16.10
N LEU A 116 24.15 22.86 16.17
CA LEU A 116 23.75 21.77 17.07
C LEU A 116 23.97 22.08 18.56
N SER A 117 24.66 23.17 18.90
CA SER A 117 24.76 23.64 20.29
C SER A 117 23.52 24.40 20.75
N LYS A 118 22.67 24.87 19.82
CA LYS A 118 21.46 25.66 20.12
C LYS A 118 20.22 24.78 20.14
N CYS A 119 19.40 24.96 21.18
CA CYS A 119 18.16 24.19 21.34
C CYS A 119 17.14 24.45 20.22
N GLU A 120 17.11 25.66 19.66
CA GLU A 120 16.18 26.10 18.61
C GLU A 120 16.36 25.34 17.28
N ASP A 121 17.60 24.89 17.04
CA ASP A 121 17.98 24.09 15.88
C ASP A 121 17.57 22.62 16.02
N TYR A 122 16.84 22.26 17.08
CA TYR A 122 16.17 20.97 17.18
C TYR A 122 14.66 21.09 16.90
N ARG A 123 14.11 20.03 16.30
CA ARG A 123 12.68 19.81 16.17
C ARG A 123 12.27 18.72 17.16
N GLY A 124 11.39 19.05 18.10
CA GLY A 124 10.69 18.03 18.88
C GLY A 124 9.68 17.29 18.01
N ILE A 125 9.73 15.96 18.02
CA ILE A 125 8.67 15.11 17.46
C ILE A 125 8.14 14.24 18.59
N THR A 126 6.83 14.28 18.77
CA THR A 126 6.11 13.42 19.69
C THR A 126 5.73 12.12 19.00
N LEU A 127 6.21 10.98 19.51
CA LEU A 127 5.79 9.67 19.07
C LEU A 127 4.61 9.18 19.90
N LEU A 128 3.46 9.11 19.23
CA LEU A 128 2.26 8.48 19.77
C LEU A 128 2.39 6.97 19.85
N SER A 129 1.71 6.38 20.83
CA SER A 129 1.44 4.94 20.89
C SER A 129 0.79 4.44 19.56
N ILE A 130 1.01 3.16 19.22
CA ILE A 130 0.37 2.53 18.05
C ILE A 130 -1.15 2.76 18.04
N PRO A 131 -1.90 2.51 19.15
CA PRO A 131 -3.33 2.77 19.14
C PRO A 131 -3.67 4.26 18.99
N GLY A 132 -2.88 5.18 19.57
CA GLY A 132 -3.05 6.63 19.37
C GLY A 132 -2.90 7.04 17.90
N LYS A 133 -1.92 6.48 17.17
CA LYS A 133 -1.76 6.71 15.72
C LYS A 133 -2.96 6.23 14.92
N VAL A 134 -3.50 5.05 15.25
CA VAL A 134 -4.71 4.51 14.61
C VAL A 134 -5.92 5.41 14.88
N CYS A 135 -6.10 5.86 16.13
CA CYS A 135 -7.18 6.78 16.48
C CYS A 135 -7.09 8.10 15.72
N ASN A 136 -5.90 8.72 15.69
CA ASN A 136 -5.66 9.96 14.92
C ASN A 136 -5.92 9.77 13.43
N TRP A 137 -5.54 8.63 12.86
CA TRP A 137 -5.81 8.32 11.46
C TRP A 137 -7.31 8.21 11.17
N VAL A 138 -8.10 7.59 12.07
CA VAL A 138 -9.56 7.52 11.93
C VAL A 138 -10.17 8.92 12.00
N LEU A 139 -9.76 9.73 12.97
CA LEU A 139 -10.24 11.12 13.12
C LEU A 139 -9.91 11.96 11.89
N LEU A 140 -8.66 11.91 11.42
CA LEU A 140 -8.21 12.63 10.22
C LEU A 140 -9.07 12.25 9.01
N ASN A 141 -9.33 10.96 8.78
CA ASN A 141 -10.13 10.53 7.63
C ASN A 141 -11.59 10.95 7.69
N ARG A 142 -12.15 11.19 8.88
CA ARG A 142 -13.50 11.70 9.05
C ARG A 142 -13.58 13.21 8.82
N MET A 143 -12.57 13.95 9.25
CA MET A 143 -12.57 15.42 9.18
C MET A 143 -12.02 15.96 7.86
N LYS A 144 -11.15 15.21 7.17
CA LYS A 144 -10.39 15.73 6.02
C LYS A 144 -11.26 16.39 4.95
N ASP A 145 -12.38 15.79 4.56
CA ASP A 145 -13.18 16.30 3.44
C ASP A 145 -13.93 17.59 3.84
N SER A 146 -14.38 17.66 5.10
CA SER A 146 -15.00 18.88 5.66
C SER A 146 -13.98 20.01 5.83
N VAL A 147 -12.75 19.70 6.21
CA VAL A 147 -11.68 20.70 6.35
C VAL A 147 -11.23 21.17 4.97
N ASP A 148 -11.03 20.26 4.02
CA ASP A 148 -10.58 20.56 2.67
C ASP A 148 -11.52 21.52 1.94
N ALA A 149 -12.84 21.39 2.17
CA ALA A 149 -13.86 22.30 1.64
C ALA A 149 -13.76 23.74 2.17
N GLN A 150 -13.15 23.96 3.34
CA GLN A 150 -12.97 25.29 3.94
C GLN A 150 -11.59 25.90 3.62
N LEU A 151 -10.65 25.10 3.09
CA LEU A 151 -9.31 25.56 2.77
C LEU A 151 -9.30 26.35 1.46
N ARG A 152 -8.54 27.45 1.46
CA ARG A 152 -8.29 28.27 0.25
C ARG A 152 -7.70 27.41 -0.88
N ASP A 153 -8.13 27.69 -2.11
CA ASP A 153 -7.65 26.96 -3.30
C ASP A 153 -6.15 27.10 -3.54
N GLN A 154 -5.57 28.24 -3.12
CA GLN A 154 -4.14 28.50 -3.24
C GLN A 154 -3.30 27.68 -2.24
N GLN A 155 -3.92 27.10 -1.21
CA GLN A 155 -3.18 26.28 -0.24
C GLN A 155 -2.91 24.89 -0.82
N ALA A 156 -1.65 24.55 -1.09
CA ALA A 156 -1.27 23.21 -1.55
C ALA A 156 -0.81 22.27 -0.42
N GLY A 157 -0.26 22.82 0.67
CA GLY A 157 0.30 22.02 1.75
C GLY A 157 -0.74 21.11 2.41
N PHE A 158 -0.38 19.84 2.59
CA PHE A 158 -1.18 18.81 3.27
C PHE A 158 -2.54 18.50 2.59
N ARG A 159 -2.75 18.92 1.34
CA ARG A 159 -3.95 18.57 0.56
C ARG A 159 -3.65 17.48 -0.43
N LYS A 160 -4.67 16.68 -0.75
CA LYS A 160 -4.59 15.66 -1.78
C LYS A 160 -4.51 16.34 -3.15
N ASP A 161 -3.72 15.77 -4.06
CA ASP A 161 -3.64 16.20 -5.47
C ASP A 161 -3.20 17.67 -5.67
N ARG A 162 -2.49 18.25 -4.69
CA ARG A 162 -1.87 19.59 -4.76
C ARG A 162 -0.40 19.49 -4.39
N SER A 163 0.49 19.98 -5.24
CA SER A 163 1.94 19.99 -4.98
C SER A 163 2.55 21.39 -5.07
N CYS A 164 3.72 21.55 -4.44
CA CYS A 164 4.52 22.77 -4.58
C CYS A 164 4.93 23.01 -6.05
N THR A 165 5.16 21.92 -6.79
CA THR A 165 5.49 21.99 -8.22
C THR A 165 4.36 22.61 -9.03
N ASP A 166 3.11 22.25 -8.75
CA ASP A 166 1.95 22.83 -9.46
C ASP A 166 1.89 24.34 -9.26
N GLN A 167 2.13 24.81 -8.03
CA GLN A 167 2.17 26.24 -7.73
C GLN A 167 3.34 26.95 -8.45
N ILE A 168 4.53 26.35 -8.49
CA ILE A 168 5.68 26.90 -9.23
C ILE A 168 5.37 26.99 -10.73
N THR A 169 4.75 25.95 -11.30
CA THR A 169 4.34 25.95 -12.71
C THR A 169 3.30 27.03 -12.97
N THR A 170 2.29 27.17 -12.10
CA THR A 170 1.30 28.25 -12.21
C THR A 170 1.96 29.63 -12.17
N LEU A 171 2.89 29.85 -11.24
CA LEU A 171 3.64 31.11 -11.16
C LEU A 171 4.45 31.37 -12.44
N ARG A 172 5.10 30.33 -12.98
CA ARG A 172 5.86 30.44 -14.23
C ARG A 172 4.98 30.85 -15.40
N VAL A 173 3.82 30.21 -15.56
CA VAL A 173 2.86 30.53 -16.62
C VAL A 173 2.36 31.97 -16.50
N ILE A 174 2.05 32.44 -15.28
CA ILE A 174 1.63 33.82 -15.05
C ILE A 174 2.72 34.81 -15.48
N VAL A 175 3.98 34.54 -15.10
CA VAL A 175 5.11 35.39 -15.47
C VAL A 175 5.31 35.41 -16.99
N GLU A 176 5.28 34.25 -17.65
CA GLU A 176 5.41 34.15 -19.11
C GLU A 176 4.30 34.92 -19.84
N GLN A 177 3.06 34.76 -19.40
CA GLN A 177 1.92 35.49 -19.97
C GLN A 177 2.07 37.01 -19.80
N SER A 178 2.53 37.47 -18.63
CA SER A 178 2.72 38.92 -18.40
C SER A 178 3.77 39.53 -19.34
N ILE A 179 4.83 38.78 -19.64
CA ILE A 179 5.90 39.19 -20.56
C ILE A 179 5.37 39.19 -22.00
N GLU A 180 4.65 38.16 -22.41
CA GLU A 180 4.13 38.03 -23.78
C GLU A 180 3.15 39.17 -24.12
N TRP A 181 2.27 39.54 -23.19
CA TRP A 181 1.21 40.51 -23.43
C TRP A 181 1.58 41.93 -22.97
N ASN A 182 2.85 42.16 -22.58
CA ASN A 182 3.36 43.43 -22.05
C ASN A 182 2.41 44.05 -20.99
N SER A 183 1.79 43.19 -20.18
CA SER A 183 0.72 43.54 -19.26
C SER A 183 1.28 43.64 -17.84
N SER A 184 0.84 44.62 -17.06
CA SER A 184 1.21 44.68 -15.64
C SER A 184 0.62 43.47 -14.90
N LEU A 185 1.44 42.81 -14.07
CA LEU A 185 1.04 41.65 -13.26
C LEU A 185 -0.20 41.90 -12.38
N ASN A 186 -0.56 43.17 -12.13
CA ASN A 186 -1.72 43.55 -11.32
C ASN A 186 -3.06 43.52 -12.07
N GLN A 187 -3.09 43.25 -13.38
CA GLN A 187 -4.31 43.31 -14.21
C GLN A 187 -4.90 41.94 -14.57
N LEU A 188 -4.27 40.84 -14.16
CA LEU A 188 -4.77 39.47 -14.37
C LEU A 188 -5.58 39.04 -13.14
N HIS A 189 -6.89 39.32 -13.12
CA HIS A 189 -7.79 38.89 -12.05
C HIS A 189 -9.10 38.31 -12.59
#